data_AF-A0A5J9UJC9-F1
#
_entry.id   AF-A0A5J9UJC9-F1
#
_cell.length_a   1.000
_cell.length_b   1.000
_cell.length_c   1.000
_cell.angle_alpha   90.00
_cell.angle_beta   90.00
_cell.angle_gamma   90.00
#
_symmetry.space_group_name_H-M   'P 1'
#
loop_
_entity.id
_entity.type
_entity.pdbx_description
1 polymer ?
#
loop_
_entity_poly.entity_id
_entity_poly.type
_entity_poly.pdbx_seq_one_letter_code
_entity_poly.pdbx_strand_id
1 'polypeptide(L)'
;MMQKIKKERGKCSSSYVKGPRYMVHDGQTCLLLFQIIEICAGRIGDSSSMINNKDNDQFIQLSCSVCDSIYRNVLFSQDKESSINKEIEWAMQELAQNLLLRSDDGTSNRMTKQTLWNIVRSSYYATHCPSYMMDRHVSK
;
A
#
# COMPACT_ATOMS: atom_id res chain seq x y z
N MET A 1 52.00 10.43 -34.20
CA MET A 1 50.72 11.16 -34.06
C MET A 1 49.59 10.19 -34.41
N MET A 2 48.95 9.59 -33.41
CA MET A 2 47.69 8.85 -33.60
C MET A 2 46.81 9.07 -32.36
N GLN A 3 45.59 9.50 -32.63
CA GLN A 3 44.68 10.17 -31.71
C GLN A 3 43.91 9.16 -30.86
N LYS A 4 43.72 9.49 -29.58
CA LYS A 4 42.86 8.75 -28.65
C LYS A 4 41.39 8.98 -29.05
N ILE A 5 40.69 7.91 -29.40
CA ILE A 5 39.24 7.91 -29.61
C ILE A 5 38.58 8.05 -28.23
N LYS A 6 38.01 9.23 -27.95
CA LYS A 6 37.10 9.44 -26.81
C LYS A 6 35.75 8.79 -27.15
N LYS A 7 35.40 7.72 -26.45
CA LYS A 7 34.05 7.16 -26.44
C LYS A 7 33.16 8.03 -25.56
N GLU A 8 32.42 8.94 -26.16
CA GLU A 8 31.35 9.68 -25.49
C GLU A 8 30.28 8.68 -25.04
N ARG A 9 30.09 8.54 -23.72
CA ARG A 9 28.91 7.88 -23.17
C ARG A 9 27.76 8.87 -23.31
N GLY A 10 26.90 8.64 -24.29
CA GLY A 10 25.61 9.31 -24.38
C GLY A 10 24.88 9.21 -23.05
N LYS A 11 24.63 10.36 -22.42
CA LYS A 11 23.68 10.48 -21.31
C LYS A 11 22.31 10.05 -21.85
N CYS A 12 21.87 8.86 -21.50
CA CYS A 12 20.45 8.52 -21.60
C CYS A 12 19.74 9.37 -20.54
N SER A 13 19.25 10.53 -20.94
CA SER A 13 18.30 11.30 -20.16
C SER A 13 17.03 10.46 -20.06
N SER A 14 16.91 9.73 -18.96
CA SER A 14 15.66 9.09 -18.54
C SER A 14 14.65 10.20 -18.28
N SER A 15 13.94 10.61 -19.33
CA SER A 15 12.70 11.35 -19.16
C SER A 15 11.76 10.41 -18.43
N TYR A 16 11.55 10.67 -17.14
CA TYR A 16 10.47 10.06 -16.37
C TYR A 16 9.16 10.53 -17.01
N VAL A 17 8.72 9.79 -18.04
CA VAL A 17 7.36 9.89 -18.54
C VAL A 17 6.49 9.45 -17.38
N LYS A 18 5.76 10.42 -16.82
CA LYS A 18 4.82 10.24 -15.72
C LYS A 18 3.71 9.31 -16.23
N GLY A 19 3.93 8.00 -16.08
CA GLY A 19 2.96 6.97 -16.41
C GLY A 19 1.66 7.19 -15.62
N PRO A 20 0.58 6.48 -15.98
CA PRO A 20 -0.68 6.58 -15.26
C PRO A 20 -0.40 6.36 -13.77
N ARG A 21 -0.66 7.40 -12.96
CA ARG A 21 -0.66 7.24 -11.50
C ARG A 21 -1.81 6.28 -11.20
N TYR A 22 -1.48 5.07 -10.76
CA TYR A 22 -2.47 4.10 -10.29
C TYR A 22 -3.37 4.81 -9.27
N MET A 23 -4.70 4.64 -9.40
CA MET A 23 -5.62 5.23 -8.43
C MET A 23 -5.34 4.63 -7.07
N VAL A 24 -4.83 5.46 -6.16
CA VAL A 24 -4.64 5.09 -4.76
C VAL A 24 -5.89 5.45 -4.00
N HIS A 25 -6.28 4.56 -3.10
CA HIS A 25 -7.44 4.72 -2.25
C HIS A 25 -7.03 5.38 -0.93
N ASP A 26 -7.78 6.39 -0.50
CA ASP A 26 -7.70 6.92 0.86
C ASP A 26 -8.23 5.89 1.88
N GLY A 27 -8.09 6.20 3.17
CA GLY A 27 -8.55 5.34 4.25
C GLY A 27 -10.04 5.02 4.16
N GLN A 28 -10.87 5.96 3.73
CA GLN A 28 -12.31 5.74 3.61
C GLN A 28 -12.65 4.76 2.49
N THR A 29 -11.99 4.87 1.34
CA THR A 29 -12.16 3.94 0.22
C THR A 29 -11.60 2.57 0.57
N CYS A 30 -10.51 2.50 1.34
CA CYS A 30 -9.99 1.25 1.91
C CYS A 30 -11.05 0.54 2.77
N LEU A 31 -11.72 1.27 3.68
CA LEU A 31 -12.80 0.70 4.51
C LEU A 31 -14.00 0.25 3.70
N LEU A 32 -14.38 0.99 2.65
CA LEU A 32 -15.45 0.58 1.75
C LEU A 32 -15.13 -0.75 1.05
N LEU A 33 -13.91 -0.89 0.51
CA LEU A 33 -13.46 -2.15 -0.12
C LEU A 33 -13.43 -3.30 0.89
N PHE A 34 -12.97 -3.03 2.11
CA PHE A 34 -12.96 -3.99 3.20
C PHE A 34 -14.37 -4.49 3.54
N GLN A 35 -15.33 -3.59 3.70
CA GLN A 35 -16.73 -3.95 3.94
C GLN A 35 -17.32 -4.76 2.78
N ILE A 36 -17.07 -4.37 1.52
CA ILE A 36 -17.56 -5.09 0.34
C ILE A 36 -17.01 -6.53 0.32
N ILE A 37 -15.71 -6.71 0.55
CA ILE A 37 -15.09 -8.04 0.53
C ILE A 37 -15.62 -8.91 1.68
N GLU A 38 -15.77 -8.36 2.88
CA GLU A 38 -16.31 -9.11 4.01
C GLU A 38 -17.81 -9.45 3.83
N ILE A 39 -18.60 -8.59 3.17
CA ILE A 39 -19.97 -8.91 2.74
C ILE A 39 -19.98 -10.10 1.78
N CYS A 40 -19.16 -10.04 0.73
CA CYS A 40 -19.04 -11.15 -0.23
C CYS A 40 -18.57 -12.45 0.44
N ALA A 41 -17.80 -12.35 1.52
CA ALA A 41 -17.31 -13.50 2.27
C ALA A 41 -18.24 -13.96 3.42
N GLY A 42 -19.39 -13.32 3.61
CA GLY A 42 -20.37 -13.66 4.65
C GLY A 42 -19.97 -13.26 6.08
N ARG A 43 -18.96 -12.41 6.26
CA ARG A 43 -18.40 -11.96 7.56
C ARG A 43 -18.80 -10.53 7.93
N ILE A 44 -20.04 -10.16 7.63
CA ILE A 44 -20.56 -8.79 7.85
C ILE A 44 -20.47 -8.40 9.33
N GLY A 45 -20.84 -9.30 10.24
CA GLY A 45 -20.81 -9.05 11.68
C GLY A 45 -19.40 -8.75 12.20
N ASP A 46 -18.41 -9.54 11.78
CA ASP A 46 -17.01 -9.35 12.17
C ASP A 46 -16.50 -7.99 11.68
N SER A 47 -16.66 -7.70 10.38
CA SER A 47 -16.22 -6.41 9.80
C SER A 47 -16.89 -5.21 10.44
N SER A 48 -18.21 -5.28 10.72
CA SER A 48 -18.93 -4.20 11.38
C SER A 48 -18.52 -4.02 12.83
N SER A 49 -18.24 -5.10 13.56
CA SER A 49 -17.77 -5.01 14.94
C SER A 49 -16.38 -4.37 15.01
N MET A 50 -15.50 -4.70 14.07
CA MET A 50 -14.15 -4.15 13.98
C MET A 50 -14.20 -2.64 13.70
N ILE A 51 -15.02 -2.20 12.73
CA ILE A 51 -15.17 -0.79 12.34
C ILE A 51 -15.84 0.04 13.44
N ASN A 52 -16.91 -0.49 14.05
CA ASN A 52 -17.70 0.24 15.04
C ASN A 52 -17.14 0.10 16.47
N ASN A 53 -16.00 -0.54 16.65
CA ASN A 53 -15.39 -0.69 17.95
C ASN A 53 -15.07 0.68 18.54
N LYS A 54 -15.73 1.02 19.66
CA LYS A 54 -15.57 2.31 20.35
C LYS A 54 -14.15 2.53 20.88
N ASP A 55 -13.41 1.45 21.14
CA ASP A 55 -12.02 1.52 21.58
C ASP A 55 -11.04 1.81 20.44
N ASN A 56 -11.55 2.05 19.22
CA ASN A 56 -10.81 2.30 18.00
C ASN A 56 -9.80 1.18 17.74
N ASP A 57 -10.18 0.22 16.89
CA ASP A 57 -9.26 -0.86 16.55
C ASP A 57 -7.98 -0.27 15.95
N GLN A 58 -6.88 -0.33 16.72
CA GLN A 58 -5.56 0.19 16.33
C GLN A 58 -5.15 -0.34 14.95
N PHE A 59 -5.57 -1.57 14.61
CA PHE A 59 -5.30 -2.17 13.31
C PHE A 59 -6.02 -1.45 12.17
N ILE A 60 -7.28 -1.05 12.37
CA ILE A 60 -8.05 -0.26 11.41
C ILE A 60 -7.44 1.13 11.26
N GLN A 61 -7.17 1.80 12.37
CA GLN A 61 -6.61 3.16 12.34
C GLN A 61 -5.27 3.20 11.61
N LEU A 62 -4.38 2.26 11.92
CA LEU A 62 -3.08 2.16 11.28
C LEU A 62 -3.23 1.85 9.78
N SER A 63 -4.15 0.95 9.41
CA SER A 63 -4.46 0.64 8.01
C SER A 63 -4.95 1.85 7.23
N CYS A 64 -5.89 2.62 7.79
CA CYS A 64 -6.41 3.84 7.17
C CYS A 64 -5.31 4.91 7.04
N SER A 65 -4.52 5.11 8.10
CA SER A 65 -3.41 6.07 8.10
C SER A 65 -2.36 5.75 7.04
N VAL A 66 -2.04 4.46 6.84
CA VAL A 66 -1.16 4.02 5.75
C VAL A 66 -1.75 4.37 4.39
N CYS A 67 -3.02 4.03 4.14
CA CYS A 67 -3.69 4.37 2.87
C CYS A 67 -3.70 5.88 2.61
N ASP A 68 -4.02 6.71 3.62
CA ASP A 68 -3.99 8.17 3.50
C ASP A 68 -2.59 8.71 3.23
N SER A 69 -1.57 8.10 3.83
CA SER A 69 -0.17 8.50 3.64
C SER A 69 0.34 8.13 2.25
N ILE A 70 0.01 6.93 1.76
CA ILE A 70 0.29 6.50 0.40
C ILE A 70 -0.45 7.41 -0.61
N TYR A 71 -1.74 7.68 -0.38
CA TYR A 71 -2.54 8.55 -1.23
C TYR A 71 -1.94 9.95 -1.34
N ARG A 72 -1.58 10.55 -0.20
CA ARG A 72 -0.91 11.86 -0.15
C ARG A 72 0.43 11.84 -0.88
N ASN A 73 1.24 10.80 -0.70
CA ASN A 73 2.53 10.68 -1.37
C ASN A 73 2.39 10.66 -2.90
N VAL A 74 1.48 9.84 -3.42
CA VAL A 74 1.19 9.79 -4.86
C VAL A 74 0.63 11.11 -5.40
N LEU A 75 -0.17 11.82 -4.61
CA LEU A 75 -0.73 13.10 -5.02
C LEU A 75 0.35 14.18 -5.13
N PHE A 76 1.18 14.33 -4.08
CA PHE A 76 2.04 15.49 -3.90
C PHE A 76 3.45 15.39 -4.49
N SER A 77 3.98 14.20 -4.83
CA SER A 77 5.29 13.91 -5.50
C SER A 77 6.35 15.05 -5.61
N GLN A 78 6.61 15.83 -4.57
CA GLN A 78 7.63 16.88 -4.56
C GLN A 78 8.38 16.84 -3.22
N ASP A 79 9.67 16.52 -3.34
CA ASP A 79 10.79 16.77 -2.42
C ASP A 79 10.77 16.20 -0.98
N LYS A 80 9.68 15.61 -0.49
CA LYS A 80 9.61 14.94 0.84
C LYS A 80 9.57 13.40 0.78
N GLU A 81 9.93 12.83 -0.35
CA GLU A 81 9.78 11.40 -0.67
C GLU A 81 10.47 10.49 0.38
N SER A 82 11.63 10.89 0.91
CA SER A 82 12.44 10.02 1.77
C SER A 82 11.94 9.84 3.21
N SER A 83 11.26 10.84 3.79
CA SER A 83 10.74 10.73 5.17
C SER A 83 9.39 10.04 5.22
N ILE A 84 8.50 10.37 4.27
CA ILE A 84 7.15 9.78 4.19
C ILE A 84 7.24 8.29 3.80
N ASN A 85 8.17 7.92 2.91
CA ASN A 85 8.38 6.50 2.58
C ASN A 85 8.80 5.67 3.79
N LYS A 86 9.67 6.21 4.66
CA LYS A 86 10.09 5.52 5.89
C LYS A 86 8.92 5.34 6.85
N GLU A 87 8.09 6.36 7.04
CA GLU A 87 6.90 6.28 7.90
C GLU A 87 5.91 5.21 7.41
N ILE A 88 5.67 5.16 6.09
CA ILE A 88 4.86 4.11 5.47
C ILE A 88 5.49 2.74 5.69
N GLU A 89 6.80 2.58 5.50
CA GLU A 89 7.51 1.32 5.74
C GLU A 89 7.38 0.83 7.19
N TRP A 90 7.58 1.71 8.17
CA TRP A 90 7.40 1.38 9.59
C TRP A 90 5.96 0.95 9.90
N ALA A 91 4.98 1.70 9.40
CA ALA A 91 3.57 1.36 9.61
C ALA A 91 3.18 0.03 8.93
N MET A 92 3.73 -0.26 7.75
CA MET A 92 3.56 -1.56 7.09
C MET A 92 4.17 -2.72 7.90
N GLN A 93 5.33 -2.50 8.52
CA GLN A 93 5.94 -3.48 9.43
C GLN A 93 5.10 -3.69 10.68
N GLU A 94 4.59 -2.61 11.28
CA GLU A 94 3.71 -2.68 12.46
C GLU A 94 2.40 -3.42 12.14
N LEU A 95 1.79 -3.19 10.97
CA LEU A 95 0.63 -3.95 10.51
C LEU A 95 0.94 -5.44 10.35
N ALA A 96 2.07 -5.78 9.73
CA ALA A 96 2.50 -7.16 9.57
C ALA A 96 2.71 -7.85 10.94
N GLN A 97 3.33 -7.14 11.88
CA GLN A 97 3.54 -7.64 13.25
C GLN A 97 2.21 -7.81 13.99
N ASN A 98 1.30 -6.84 13.94
CA ASN A 98 -0.01 -6.95 14.56
C ASN A 98 -0.82 -8.15 14.06
N LEU A 99 -0.72 -8.45 12.76
CA LEU A 99 -1.36 -9.62 12.16
C LEU A 99 -0.72 -10.96 12.59
N LEU A 100 0.60 -10.98 12.81
CA LEU A 100 1.37 -12.19 13.14
C LEU A 100 1.44 -12.49 14.64
N LEU A 101 1.61 -11.47 15.49
CA LEU A 101 1.82 -11.61 16.94
C LEU A 101 0.52 -11.64 17.76
N ARG A 102 -0.57 -11.04 17.25
CA ARG A 102 -1.83 -10.86 17.98
C ARG A 102 -2.92 -11.81 17.47
N SER A 103 -2.54 -13.06 17.17
CA SER A 103 -3.42 -14.06 16.57
C SER A 103 -4.17 -14.94 17.58
N ASP A 104 -4.07 -14.64 18.88
CA ASP A 104 -4.76 -15.39 19.94
C ASP A 104 -6.24 -15.01 20.06
N ASP A 105 -6.64 -13.93 19.39
CA ASP A 105 -8.03 -13.54 19.17
C ASP A 105 -8.65 -14.52 18.15
N GLY A 106 -9.78 -15.13 18.51
CA GLY A 106 -10.42 -16.25 17.79
C GLY A 106 -10.45 -16.15 16.25
N THR A 107 -10.53 -17.32 15.60
CA THR A 107 -10.27 -17.54 14.15
C THR A 107 -11.00 -16.58 13.19
N SER A 108 -12.19 -16.07 13.56
CA SER A 108 -12.96 -15.09 12.76
C SER A 108 -12.21 -13.76 12.59
N ASN A 109 -11.67 -13.21 13.68
CA ASN A 109 -10.98 -11.92 13.67
C ASN A 109 -9.73 -11.95 12.76
N ARG A 110 -9.02 -13.08 12.77
CA ARG A 110 -7.81 -13.26 11.96
C ARG A 110 -8.09 -13.15 10.46
N MET A 111 -9.17 -13.76 9.96
CA MET A 111 -9.51 -13.69 8.52
C MET A 111 -9.94 -12.27 8.13
N THR A 112 -10.71 -11.60 8.97
CA THR A 112 -11.12 -10.21 8.76
C THR A 112 -9.93 -9.24 8.76
N LYS A 113 -9.01 -9.36 9.72
CA LYS A 113 -7.74 -8.60 9.73
C LYS A 113 -6.88 -8.90 8.50
N GLN A 114 -6.83 -10.17 8.06
CA GLN A 114 -6.12 -10.57 6.86
C GLN A 114 -6.70 -9.90 5.60
N THR A 115 -8.02 -9.77 5.49
CA THR A 115 -8.68 -9.04 4.39
C THR A 115 -8.21 -7.59 4.35
N LEU A 116 -8.29 -6.88 5.48
CA LEU A 116 -7.88 -5.47 5.55
C LEU A 116 -6.39 -5.31 5.21
N TRP A 117 -5.54 -6.18 5.75
CA TRP A 117 -4.11 -6.22 5.41
C TRP A 117 -3.84 -6.46 3.93
N ASN A 118 -4.58 -7.35 3.28
CA ASN A 118 -4.43 -7.61 1.85
C ASN A 118 -4.77 -6.39 1.00
N ILE A 119 -5.77 -5.60 1.40
CA ILE A 119 -6.12 -4.34 0.73
C ILE A 119 -4.97 -3.34 0.86
N VAL A 120 -4.50 -3.08 2.09
CA VAL A 120 -3.40 -2.14 2.35
C VAL A 120 -2.13 -2.58 1.62
N ARG A 121 -1.78 -3.86 1.68
CA ARG A 121 -0.63 -4.43 0.95
C ARG A 121 -0.76 -4.25 -0.55
N SER A 122 -1.95 -4.41 -1.12
CA SER A 122 -2.19 -4.21 -2.54
C SER A 122 -2.02 -2.74 -2.94
N SER A 123 -2.52 -1.80 -2.14
CA SER A 123 -2.31 -0.36 -2.33
C SER A 123 -0.82 0.01 -2.23
N TYR A 124 -0.09 -0.55 -1.26
CA TYR A 124 1.35 -0.36 -1.12
C TYR A 124 2.09 -0.89 -2.35
N TYR A 125 1.78 -2.10 -2.80
CA TYR A 125 2.37 -2.67 -4.00
C TYR A 125 2.09 -1.83 -5.25
N ALA A 126 0.83 -1.37 -5.43
CA ALA A 126 0.44 -0.57 -6.58
C ALA A 126 1.21 0.77 -6.70
N THR A 127 1.72 1.27 -5.58
CA THR A 127 2.41 2.58 -5.50
C THR A 127 3.92 2.48 -5.47
N HIS A 128 4.47 1.39 -4.92
CA HIS A 128 5.91 1.19 -4.77
C HIS A 128 6.48 0.26 -5.86
N CYS A 129 5.65 -0.48 -6.59
CA CYS A 129 6.09 -1.27 -7.72
C CYS A 129 6.37 -0.37 -8.94
N PRO A 130 7.57 -0.47 -9.55
CA PRO A 130 7.83 0.22 -10.82
C PRO A 130 6.82 -0.20 -11.89
N SER A 131 6.30 0.76 -12.67
CA SER A 131 5.23 0.49 -13.66
C SER A 131 5.55 -0.68 -14.60
N TYR A 132 6.79 -0.76 -15.10
CA TYR A 132 7.22 -1.83 -16.00
C TYR A 132 7.19 -3.23 -15.36
N MET A 133 7.36 -3.32 -14.04
CA MET A 133 7.23 -4.58 -13.30
C MET A 133 5.78 -4.96 -13.12
N MET A 134 4.90 -3.97 -12.90
CA MET A 134 3.46 -4.22 -12.75
C MET A 134 2.85 -4.77 -14.03
N ASP A 135 3.15 -4.17 -15.19
CA ASP A 135 2.68 -4.65 -16.49
C ASP A 135 3.10 -6.12 -16.75
N ARG A 136 4.33 -6.46 -16.33
CA ARG A 136 4.84 -7.84 -16.42
C ARG A 136 4.16 -8.80 -15.45
N HIS A 137 3.75 -8.34 -14.27
CA HIS A 137 3.07 -9.19 -13.29
C HIS A 137 1.60 -9.43 -13.68
N VAL A 138 0.94 -8.46 -14.29
CA VAL A 138 -0.46 -8.58 -14.75
C VAL A 138 -0.59 -9.42 -16.03
N SER A 139 0.43 -9.44 -16.89
CA SER A 139 0.41 -10.19 -18.16
C SER A 139 0.71 -11.69 -18.05
N LYS A 140 1.04 -12.19 -16.86
CA LYS A 140 1.25 -13.62 -16.61
C LYS A 140 -0.06 -14.34 -16.41
#